data_AF-A0A382W377-F1
#
_entry.id   AF-A0A382W377-F1
#
_cell.length_a   1.000
_cell.length_b   1.000
_cell.length_c   1.000
_cell.angle_alpha   90.00
_cell.angle_beta   90.00
_cell.angle_gamma   90.00
#
_symmetry.space_group_name_H-M   'P 1'
#
loop_
_entity.id
_entity.type
_entity.pdbx_description
1 polymer ?
#
loop_
_entity_poly.entity_id
_entity_poly.type
_entity_poly.pdbx_seq_one_letter_code
_entity_poly.pdbx_strand_id
1 'polypeptide(L)'
;MGSNIQGPSALSVPEWIEEPLGRLYLYFADHKGTYIRLAFADQVAGPWVVHAPGALQLVDSGFPMEPFEVSDEEVDAIRSRYEDVLGFDRMPSDLRGDLTIPHVASPDVHVDEAAG
;
A
#
# COMPACT_ATOMS: atom_id res chain seq x y z
N MET A 1 -6.28 -4.49 13.18
CA MET A 1 -5.91 -3.85 11.89
C MET A 1 -5.30 -2.49 12.20
N GLY A 2 -4.19 -2.12 11.56
CA GLY A 2 -3.48 -0.87 11.85
C GLY A 2 -4.29 0.38 11.49
N SER A 3 -3.90 1.54 12.02
CA SER A 3 -4.56 2.84 11.78
C SER A 3 -4.19 3.50 10.44
N ASN A 4 -3.36 2.84 9.63
CA ASN A 4 -2.80 3.38 8.38
C ASN A 4 -3.14 2.48 7.18
N ILE A 5 -4.44 2.24 6.98
CA ILE A 5 -4.94 1.56 5.78
C ILE A 5 -5.35 2.65 4.80
N GLN A 6 -4.53 2.92 3.78
CA GLN A 6 -4.81 3.93 2.76
C GLN A 6 -5.25 3.25 1.47
N GLY A 7 -6.44 3.58 0.96
CA GLY A 7 -6.97 3.07 -0.30
C GLY A 7 -7.07 1.54 -0.39
N PRO A 8 -7.65 0.82 0.60
CA PRO A 8 -7.78 -0.63 0.50
C PRO A 8 -8.78 -1.01 -0.60
N SER A 9 -8.53 -2.14 -1.24
CA SER A 9 -9.42 -2.72 -2.24
C SER A 9 -10.00 -4.03 -1.75
N ALA A 10 -11.33 -4.12 -1.70
CA ALA A 10 -12.07 -5.30 -1.32
C ALA A 10 -12.84 -5.87 -2.52
N LEU A 11 -12.83 -7.18 -2.69
CA LEU A 11 -13.62 -7.86 -3.71
C LEU A 11 -14.12 -9.22 -3.21
N SER A 12 -15.18 -9.70 -3.84
CA SER A 12 -15.52 -11.12 -3.80
C SER A 12 -14.43 -11.93 -4.48
N VAL A 13 -14.08 -13.08 -3.88
CA VAL A 13 -13.10 -13.98 -4.48
C VAL A 13 -13.65 -14.52 -5.80
N PRO A 14 -12.92 -14.40 -6.92
CA PRO A 14 -13.36 -14.90 -8.21
C PRO A 14 -13.55 -16.43 -8.21
N GLU A 15 -14.47 -16.93 -9.04
CA GLU A 15 -14.86 -18.36 -9.05
C GLU A 15 -13.72 -19.30 -9.49
N TRP A 16 -12.75 -18.80 -10.26
CA TRP A 16 -11.60 -19.59 -10.73
C TRP A 16 -10.50 -19.78 -9.69
N ILE A 17 -10.59 -19.15 -8.52
CA ILE A 17 -9.61 -19.35 -7.46
C ILE A 17 -9.88 -20.69 -6.78
N GLU A 18 -8.98 -21.65 -7.01
CA GLU A 18 -8.98 -22.93 -6.31
C GLU A 18 -8.64 -22.72 -4.82
N GLU A 19 -9.36 -23.42 -3.94
CA GLU A 19 -9.16 -23.40 -2.48
C GLU A 19 -9.11 -21.98 -1.86
N PRO A 20 -10.17 -21.16 -1.99
CA PRO A 20 -10.17 -19.79 -1.49
C PRO A 20 -10.09 -19.74 0.04
N LEU A 21 -9.35 -18.75 0.57
CA LEU A 21 -9.21 -18.57 2.02
C LEU A 21 -10.50 -18.10 2.70
N GLY A 22 -11.39 -17.46 1.94
CA GLY A 22 -12.71 -16.97 2.35
C GLY A 22 -13.47 -16.42 1.14
N ARG A 23 -14.68 -15.87 1.34
CA ARG A 23 -15.50 -15.32 0.24
C ARG A 23 -15.08 -13.93 -0.26
N LEU A 24 -14.34 -13.19 0.54
CA LEU A 24 -13.89 -11.82 0.27
C LEU A 24 -12.39 -11.72 0.50
N TYR A 25 -11.69 -11.02 -0.39
CA TYR A 25 -10.31 -10.59 -0.20
C TYR A 25 -10.22 -9.08 -0.05
N LEU A 26 -9.34 -8.63 0.85
CA LEU A 26 -9.02 -7.24 1.12
C LEU A 26 -7.51 -7.05 0.93
N TYR A 27 -7.14 -6.28 -0.08
CA TYR A 27 -5.77 -5.91 -0.38
C TYR A 27 -5.48 -4.50 0.14
N PHE A 28 -4.38 -4.34 0.87
CA PHE A 28 -3.99 -3.06 1.43
C PHE A 28 -2.50 -3.01 1.76
N ALA A 29 -1.90 -1.83 1.72
CA ALA A 29 -0.53 -1.61 2.15
C ALA A 29 -0.46 -0.46 3.16
N ASP A 30 0.63 -0.44 3.92
CA ASP A 30 0.99 0.71 4.74
C ASP A 30 1.68 1.76 3.83
N HIS A 31 1.50 3.05 4.12
CA HIS A 31 2.12 4.16 3.36
C HIS A 31 3.65 4.07 3.28
N LYS A 32 4.30 3.31 4.16
CA LYS A 32 5.74 2.98 4.12
C LYS A 32 5.99 1.47 4.18
N GLY A 33 5.01 0.67 3.75
CA GLY A 33 5.04 -0.78 3.79
C GLY A 33 5.86 -1.40 2.67
N THR A 34 6.52 -2.51 2.99
CA THR A 34 7.32 -3.29 2.03
C THR A 34 6.53 -4.44 1.38
N TYR A 35 5.21 -4.51 1.57
CA TYR A 35 4.39 -5.55 0.97
C TYR A 35 2.90 -5.17 0.94
N ILE A 36 2.19 -5.74 -0.03
CA ILE A 36 0.73 -5.71 -0.10
C ILE A 36 0.22 -6.79 0.85
N ARG A 37 -0.52 -6.37 1.88
CA ARG A 37 -1.20 -7.26 2.82
C ARG A 37 -2.46 -7.81 2.18
N LEU A 38 -2.78 -9.04 2.56
CA LEU A 38 -4.03 -9.69 2.22
C LEU A 38 -4.76 -10.03 3.52
N ALA A 39 -6.03 -9.67 3.59
CA ALA A 39 -6.95 -10.22 4.58
C ALA A 39 -8.15 -10.87 3.87
N PHE A 40 -8.77 -11.83 4.53
CA PHE A 40 -9.94 -12.53 4.00
C PHE A 40 -11.05 -12.62 5.03
N ALA A 41 -12.29 -12.71 4.56
CA ALA A 41 -13.49 -12.89 5.37
C ALA A 41 -14.61 -13.55 4.56
N ASP A 42 -15.59 -14.14 5.24
CA ASP A 42 -16.80 -14.67 4.58
C ASP A 42 -17.97 -13.67 4.54
N GLN A 43 -17.83 -12.56 5.28
CA GLN A 43 -18.81 -11.50 5.40
C GLN A 43 -18.09 -10.15 5.43
N VAL A 44 -18.72 -9.11 4.87
CA VAL A 44 -18.14 -7.75 4.79
C VAL A 44 -17.79 -7.20 6.18
N ALA A 45 -18.62 -7.51 7.19
CA ALA A 45 -18.38 -7.11 8.57
C ALA A 45 -17.23 -7.87 9.26
N GLY A 46 -16.68 -8.91 8.61
CA GLY A 46 -15.67 -9.80 9.18
C GLY A 46 -16.28 -11.00 9.93
N PRO A 47 -15.49 -11.67 10.79
CA PRO A 47 -14.13 -11.31 11.16
C PRO A 47 -13.18 -11.40 9.97
N TRP A 48 -12.29 -10.43 9.88
CA TRP A 48 -11.24 -10.39 8.86
C TRP A 48 -9.96 -10.99 9.42
N VAL A 49 -9.42 -11.98 8.71
CA VAL A 49 -8.19 -12.67 9.08
C VAL A 49 -7.07 -12.24 8.14
N VAL A 50 -5.94 -11.80 8.70
CA VAL A 50 -4.78 -11.42 7.90
C VAL A 50 -4.06 -12.70 7.45
N HIS A 51 -3.90 -12.85 6.13
CA HIS A 51 -3.01 -13.83 5.55
C HIS A 51 -1.58 -13.30 5.66
N ALA A 52 -0.82 -13.83 6.62
CA ALA A 52 0.48 -13.28 7.03
C ALA A 52 1.51 -13.10 5.89
N PRO A 53 1.60 -13.99 4.87
CA PRO A 53 2.48 -13.78 3.72
C PRO A 53 2.15 -12.53 2.89
N GLY A 54 0.91 -12.03 2.96
CA GLY A 54 0.44 -10.98 2.05
C GLY A 54 0.23 -11.50 0.62
N ALA A 55 0.20 -10.58 -0.34
CA ALA A 55 -0.02 -10.86 -1.75
C ALA A 55 1.21 -10.59 -2.63
N LEU A 56 2.03 -9.58 -2.29
CA LEU A 56 3.23 -9.22 -3.04
C LEU A 56 4.22 -8.52 -2.12
N GLN A 57 5.48 -8.94 -2.11
CA GLN A 57 6.56 -8.27 -1.41
C GLN A 57 7.24 -7.25 -2.35
N LEU A 58 7.76 -6.15 -1.80
CA LEU A 58 8.51 -5.13 -2.55
C LEU A 58 9.70 -5.75 -3.29
N VAL A 59 10.36 -6.74 -2.68
CA VAL A 59 11.48 -7.48 -3.31
C VAL A 59 11.07 -8.24 -4.56
N ASP A 60 9.81 -8.67 -4.63
CA ASP A 60 9.28 -9.44 -5.76
C ASP A 60 8.68 -8.52 -6.85
N SER A 61 8.66 -7.21 -6.62
CA SER A 61 8.03 -6.23 -7.53
C SER A 61 8.91 -5.85 -8.73
N GLY A 62 10.23 -6.10 -8.65
CA GLY A 62 11.21 -5.64 -9.64
C GLY A 62 11.59 -4.15 -9.54
N PHE A 63 11.10 -3.43 -8.52
CA PHE A 63 11.43 -2.03 -8.26
C PHE A 63 12.57 -1.88 -7.23
N PRO A 64 13.16 -0.67 -7.10
CA PRO A 64 14.19 -0.39 -6.10
C PRO A 64 13.74 -0.70 -4.67
N MET A 65 14.69 -1.16 -3.85
CA MET A 65 14.46 -1.54 -2.44
C MET A 65 15.14 -0.60 -1.45
N GLU A 66 16.08 0.21 -1.92
CA GLU A 66 16.86 1.12 -1.10
C GLU A 66 16.44 2.56 -1.38
N PRO A 67 16.43 3.43 -0.35
CA PRO A 67 16.20 4.85 -0.55
C PRO A 67 17.17 5.46 -1.55
N PHE A 68 16.66 6.30 -2.45
CA PHE A 68 17.55 7.07 -3.31
C PHE A 68 18.28 8.16 -2.52
N GLU A 69 19.51 8.47 -2.93
CA GLU A 69 20.26 9.58 -2.38
C GLU A 69 19.67 10.90 -2.85
N VAL A 70 19.45 11.81 -1.91
CA VAL A 70 19.01 13.20 -2.16
C VAL A 70 19.80 14.11 -1.25
N SER A 71 20.32 15.22 -1.78
CA SER A 71 21.11 16.15 -0.99
C SER A 71 20.24 16.93 0.00
N ASP A 72 20.85 17.49 1.05
CA ASP A 72 20.16 18.35 2.01
C ASP A 72 19.61 19.62 1.33
N GLU A 73 20.37 20.17 0.37
CA GLU A 73 19.97 21.34 -0.41
C GLU A 73 18.67 21.08 -1.21
N GLU A 74 18.56 19.91 -1.85
CA GLU A 74 17.35 19.52 -2.57
C GLU A 74 16.15 19.34 -1.63
N VAL A 75 16.36 18.71 -0.47
CA VAL A 75 15.29 18.52 0.53
C VAL A 75 14.81 19.87 1.08
N ASP A 76 15.70 20.81 1.35
CA ASP A 76 15.36 22.14 1.85
C ASP A 76 14.64 22.99 0.80
N ALA A 77 15.03 22.87 -0.47
CA ALA A 77 14.33 23.50 -1.58
C ALA A 77 12.89 22.97 -1.73
N ILE A 78 12.70 21.65 -1.63
CA ILE A 78 11.37 21.02 -1.66
C ILE A 78 10.55 21.43 -0.45
N ARG A 79 11.16 21.44 0.75
CA ARG A 79 10.53 21.86 1.99
C ARG A 79 9.95 23.26 1.87
N SER A 80 10.77 24.22 1.45
CA SER A 80 10.35 25.62 1.29
C SER A 80 9.15 25.74 0.37
N ARG A 81 9.18 25.04 -0.78
CA ARG A 81 8.06 24.99 -1.72
C ARG A 81 6.80 24.36 -1.11
N TYR A 82 6.94 23.30 -0.33
CA TYR A 82 5.80 22.63 0.31
C TYR A 82 5.18 23.51 1.39
N GLU A 83 5.99 24.21 2.18
CA GLU A 83 5.52 25.16 3.18
C GLU A 83 4.70 26.29 2.55
N ASP A 84 5.16 26.85 1.41
CA ASP A 84 4.45 27.89 0.68
C ASP A 84 3.06 27.43 0.17
N VAL A 85 2.94 26.16 -0.22
CA VAL A 85 1.71 25.62 -0.83
C VAL A 85 0.74 25.02 0.20
N LEU A 86 1.26 24.26 1.16
CA LEU A 86 0.47 23.49 2.13
C LEU A 86 0.24 24.25 3.44
N GLY A 87 1.13 25.20 3.76
CA GLY A 87 1.25 25.82 5.08
C GLY A 87 2.00 24.92 6.07
N PHE A 88 2.68 25.55 7.04
CA PHE A 88 3.54 24.89 8.02
C PHE A 88 2.85 23.73 8.78
N ASP A 89 1.59 23.91 9.17
CA ASP A 89 0.84 22.92 9.96
C ASP A 89 0.52 21.61 9.22
N ARG A 90 0.72 21.59 7.89
CA ARG A 90 0.43 20.43 7.02
C ARG A 90 1.68 19.77 6.47
N MET A 91 2.84 20.15 6.99
CA MET A 91 4.10 19.57 6.55
C MET A 91 4.21 18.09 6.94
N PRO A 92 4.78 17.24 6.07
CA PRO A 92 5.06 15.87 6.42
C PRO A 92 6.03 15.78 7.60
N SER A 93 5.78 14.84 8.52
CA SER A 93 6.64 14.62 9.68
C SER A 93 8.04 14.11 9.29
N ASP A 94 8.14 13.44 8.14
CA ASP A 94 9.38 12.88 7.59
C ASP A 94 9.43 13.11 6.08
N LEU A 95 9.68 14.36 5.68
CA LEU A 95 9.73 14.75 4.26
C LEU A 95 10.78 13.96 3.47
N ARG A 96 11.98 13.72 4.05
CA ARG A 96 13.02 12.98 3.33
C ARG A 96 12.58 11.55 3.07
N GLY A 97 12.06 10.85 4.08
CA GLY A 97 11.60 9.48 3.90
C GLY A 97 10.42 9.38 2.94
N ASP A 98 9.49 10.34 2.96
CA ASP A 98 8.37 10.39 2.02
C ASP A 98 8.83 10.62 0.57
N LEU A 99 9.96 11.31 0.39
CA LEU A 99 10.59 11.43 -0.92
C LEU A 99 11.30 10.14 -1.31
N THR A 100 12.11 9.56 -0.42
CA THR A 100 13.16 8.60 -0.82
C THR A 100 12.81 7.13 -0.64
N ILE A 101 11.98 6.78 0.34
CA ILE A 101 11.77 5.38 0.74
C ILE A 101 10.89 4.67 -0.28
N PRO A 102 11.39 3.63 -0.97
CA PRO A 102 10.56 2.81 -1.83
C PRO A 102 9.55 2.03 -0.98
N HIS A 103 8.31 2.01 -1.43
CA HIS A 103 7.22 1.30 -0.78
C HIS A 103 6.21 0.85 -1.82
N VAL A 104 5.36 -0.10 -1.45
CA VAL A 104 4.21 -0.50 -2.27
C VAL A 104 2.95 0.15 -1.74
N ALA A 105 2.15 0.74 -2.63
CA ALA A 105 0.85 1.28 -2.28
C ALA A 105 -0.22 0.18 -2.32
N SER A 106 -1.37 0.44 -1.68
CA SER A 106 -2.54 -0.42 -1.85
C SER A 106 -2.93 -0.46 -3.33
N PRO A 107 -3.27 -1.64 -3.88
CA PRO A 107 -3.61 -1.76 -5.28
C PRO A 107 -5.09 -1.43 -5.53
N ASP A 108 -5.38 -0.98 -6.74
CA ASP A 108 -6.71 -1.18 -7.34
C ASP A 108 -6.80 -2.61 -7.87
N VAL A 109 -7.97 -3.24 -7.73
CA VAL A 109 -8.19 -4.61 -8.21
C VAL A 109 -9.20 -4.62 -9.34
N HIS A 110 -8.79 -5.20 -10.47
CA HIS A 110 -9.64 -5.44 -11.63
C HIS A 110 -9.74 -6.94 -11.87
N VAL A 111 -10.95 -7.42 -12.11
CA VAL A 111 -11.26 -8.84 -12.30
C VAL A 111 -11.86 -8.99 -13.69
N ASP A 112 -11.24 -9.83 -14.53
CA ASP A 112 -11.75 -10.17 -15.85
C ASP A 112 -12.35 -11.58 -15.81
N GLU A 113 -13.67 -11.66 -15.80
CA GLU A 113 -14.44 -12.90 -15.73
C GLU A 113 -14.41 -13.70 -17.05
N ALA A 114 -13.92 -13.11 -18.15
CA ALA A 114 -13.93 -13.73 -19.48
C ALA A 114 -12.65 -14.52 -19.82
N ALA A 115 -11.64 -14.52 -18.94
CA ALA A 115 -10.33 -15.12 -19.19
C ALA A 115 -10.16 -16.57 -18.69
N GLY A 116 -11.26 -17.26 -18.33
CA GLY A 116 -11.29 -18.64 -17.84
C GLY A 116 -11.32 -19.72 -18.92
#